data_AF-A0AAN9D7U6-F1
#
_entry.id   AF-A0AAN9D7U6-F1
#
_cell.length_a   1.000
_cell.length_b   1.000
_cell.length_c   1.000
_cell.angle_alpha   90.00
_cell.angle_beta   90.00
_cell.angle_gamma   90.00
#
_symmetry.space_group_name_H-M   'P 1'
#
loop_
_entity.id
_entity.type
_entity.pdbx_description
1 polymer ?
#
loop_
_entity_poly.entity_id
_entity_poly.type
_entity_poly.pdbx_seq_one_letter_code
_entity_poly.pdbx_strand_id
1 'polypeptide(L)'
;MSRTNSGKWAHESCDLQRPFICYHDDTIKKQIVRLKLSCNGECTLNDPSLQTAILNEISEKLKITGLESVSKISWRKGEGEDVFHQEIDRTASSNNKCNEE
;
A
#
# COMPACT_ATOMS: atom_id res chain seq x y z
N MET A 1 26.25 22.86 -22.61
CA MET A 1 26.19 24.19 -21.94
C MET A 1 27.61 24.64 -21.63
N SER A 2 28.00 25.82 -22.13
CA SER A 2 29.36 26.38 -21.94
C SER A 2 29.63 26.67 -20.46
N ARG A 3 30.79 26.22 -19.94
CA ARG A 3 31.21 26.40 -18.54
C ARG A 3 31.86 27.77 -18.24
N THR A 4 31.79 28.73 -19.17
CA THR A 4 32.51 30.01 -19.10
C THR A 4 31.97 31.01 -18.06
N ASN A 5 30.92 30.66 -17.32
CA ASN A 5 30.29 31.51 -16.29
C ASN A 5 30.21 30.86 -14.90
N SER A 6 31.05 29.86 -14.61
CA SER A 6 31.06 29.21 -13.28
C SER A 6 31.34 30.23 -12.16
N GLY A 7 30.44 30.32 -11.18
CA GLY A 7 30.64 31.10 -9.95
C GLY A 7 30.11 32.54 -9.94
N LYS A 8 29.43 32.99 -11.01
CA LYS A 8 28.73 34.29 -11.01
C LYS A 8 27.26 34.12 -10.67
N TRP A 9 26.69 35.11 -9.99
CA TRP A 9 25.25 35.18 -9.77
C TRP A 9 24.53 35.28 -11.12
N ALA A 10 23.52 34.44 -11.32
CA ALA A 10 22.61 34.50 -12.45
C ALA A 10 21.26 35.00 -11.95
N HIS A 11 20.66 35.93 -12.71
CA HIS A 11 19.26 36.27 -12.50
C HIS A 11 18.41 35.17 -13.13
N GLU A 12 17.66 34.46 -12.30
CA GLU A 12 16.84 33.34 -12.71
C GLU A 12 15.37 33.70 -12.46
N SER A 13 14.47 33.28 -13.34
CA SER A 13 13.04 33.54 -13.18
C SER A 13 12.52 32.91 -11.88
N CYS A 14 11.71 33.66 -11.14
CA CYS A 14 11.02 33.17 -9.96
C CYS A 14 10.02 32.05 -10.28
N ASP A 15 9.51 31.99 -11.51
CA ASP A 15 8.56 30.96 -11.96
C ASP A 15 9.25 29.68 -12.42
N LEU A 16 10.58 29.65 -12.44
CA LEU A 16 11.33 28.48 -12.89
C LEU A 16 11.22 27.36 -11.86
N GLN A 17 10.39 26.36 -12.16
CA GLN A 17 10.28 25.14 -11.36
C GLN A 17 11.60 24.37 -11.41
N ARG A 18 12.23 24.18 -10.25
CA ARG A 18 13.47 23.41 -10.11
C ARG A 18 13.16 22.04 -9.52
N PRO A 19 13.92 20.99 -9.92
CA PRO A 19 13.82 19.72 -9.23
C PRO A 19 14.22 19.92 -7.77
N PHE A 20 13.38 19.43 -6.87
CA PHE A 20 13.68 19.34 -5.45
C PHE A 20 13.86 17.88 -5.08
N ILE A 21 14.84 17.60 -4.23
CA ILE A 21 15.00 16.26 -3.66
C ILE A 21 14.10 16.20 -2.43
N CYS A 22 13.11 15.31 -2.46
CA CYS A 22 12.31 14.99 -1.28
C CYS A 22 13.19 14.27 -0.27
N TYR A 23 13.50 14.91 0.86
CA TYR A 23 13.99 14.21 2.04
C TYR A 23 12.76 13.57 2.71
N HIS A 24 12.66 12.25 2.65
CA HIS A 24 11.72 11.49 3.46
C HIS A 24 12.52 10.93 4.62
N ASP A 25 12.37 11.53 5.81
CA ASP A 25 12.89 10.94 7.03
C ASP A 25 12.25 9.56 7.20
N ASP A 26 13.12 8.56 7.21
CA ASP A 26 12.85 7.13 7.29
C ASP A 26 11.83 6.60 6.29
N THR A 27 12.31 5.73 5.39
CA THR A 27 11.46 4.88 4.57
C THR A 27 10.47 4.14 5.48
N ILE A 28 9.24 4.64 5.59
CA ILE A 28 8.14 3.93 6.24
C ILE A 28 7.99 2.64 5.44
N LYS A 29 8.54 1.53 5.98
CA LYS A 29 8.48 0.22 5.37
C LYS A 29 7.04 -0.27 5.47
N LYS A 30 6.22 0.12 4.49
CA LYS A 30 4.86 -0.40 4.35
C LYS A 30 4.96 -1.84 3.90
N GLN A 31 4.76 -2.77 4.84
CA GLN A 31 4.64 -4.18 4.54
C GLN A 31 3.17 -4.52 4.31
N ILE A 32 2.89 -5.20 3.20
CA ILE A 32 1.55 -5.68 2.86
C ILE A 32 1.58 -7.19 2.96
N VAL A 33 0.65 -7.75 3.74
CA VAL A 33 0.51 -9.19 3.94
C VAL A 33 -0.82 -9.64 3.35
N ARG A 34 -0.81 -10.75 2.62
CA ARG A 34 -2.03 -11.39 2.11
C ARG A 34 -2.47 -12.47 3.08
N LEU A 35 -3.70 -12.37 3.56
CA LEU A 35 -4.31 -13.37 4.44
C LEU A 35 -5.26 -14.26 3.64
N LYS A 36 -5.20 -15.56 3.92
CA LYS A 36 -6.18 -16.54 3.45
C LYS A 36 -6.87 -17.11 4.68
N LEU A 37 -8.19 -17.06 4.69
CA LEU A 37 -9.01 -17.56 5.78
C LEU A 37 -9.97 -18.60 5.23
N SER A 38 -10.11 -19.72 5.94
CA SER A 38 -11.11 -20.74 5.66
C SER A 38 -12.06 -20.82 6.84
N CYS A 39 -13.35 -20.73 6.57
CA CYS A 39 -14.37 -20.84 7.60
C CYS A 39 -15.16 -22.14 7.42
N ASN A 40 -15.30 -22.89 8.50
CA ASN A 40 -16.11 -24.11 8.55
C ASN A 40 -17.50 -23.74 9.09
N GLY A 41 -18.29 -22.99 8.31
CA GLY A 41 -19.63 -22.51 8.70
C GLY A 41 -20.04 -21.22 7.98
N GLU A 42 -21.18 -20.63 8.38
CA GLU A 42 -21.63 -19.31 7.91
C GLU A 42 -20.78 -18.19 8.54
N CYS A 43 -19.63 -17.89 7.93
CA CYS A 43 -18.81 -16.75 8.31
C CYS A 43 -19.00 -15.59 7.34
N THR A 44 -19.49 -14.47 7.84
CA THR A 44 -19.46 -13.20 7.12
C THR A 44 -18.11 -12.52 7.37
N LEU A 45 -17.10 -12.83 6.55
CA LEU A 45 -15.74 -12.27 6.68
C LEU A 45 -15.69 -10.74 6.56
N ASN A 46 -16.71 -10.13 5.94
CA ASN A 46 -16.85 -8.69 5.82
C ASN A 46 -17.65 -8.04 6.96
N ASP A 47 -18.00 -8.79 8.02
CA ASP A 47 -18.58 -8.21 9.23
C ASP A 47 -17.55 -7.31 9.96
N PRO A 48 -17.89 -6.05 10.29
CA PRO A 48 -16.96 -5.12 10.96
C PRO A 48 -16.40 -5.63 12.29
N SER A 49 -17.21 -6.38 13.05
CA SER A 49 -16.83 -6.95 14.34
C SER A 49 -15.80 -8.06 14.15
N LEU A 50 -16.01 -8.93 13.16
CA LEU A 50 -15.08 -10.02 12.83
C LEU A 50 -13.75 -9.49 12.29
N GLN A 51 -13.80 -8.50 11.38
CA GLN A 51 -12.62 -7.82 10.87
C GLN A 51 -11.80 -7.17 12.00
N THR A 52 -12.47 -6.55 12.96
CA THR A 52 -11.82 -5.93 14.11
C THR A 52 -11.18 -6.98 15.02
N ALA A 53 -11.86 -8.11 15.27
CA ALA A 53 -11.31 -9.20 16.06
C ALA A 53 -10.04 -9.79 15.43
N ILE A 54 -10.04 -10.01 14.11
CA ILE A 54 -8.88 -10.52 13.37
C ILE A 54 -7.70 -9.54 13.43
N LEU A 55 -7.95 -8.24 13.22
CA LEU A 55 -6.88 -7.22 13.32
C LEU A 55 -6.25 -7.18 14.71
N ASN A 56 -7.07 -7.29 15.76
CA ASN A 56 -6.60 -7.30 17.14
C ASN A 56 -5.73 -8.53 17.41
N GLU A 57 -6.17 -9.71 16.97
CA GLU A 57 -5.39 -10.94 17.14
C GLU A 57 -4.02 -10.85 16.43
N ILE A 58 -4.00 -10.35 15.18
CA ILE A 58 -2.74 -10.15 14.44
C ILE A 58 -1.84 -9.13 15.13
N SER A 59 -2.42 -8.02 15.61
CA SER A 59 -1.69 -6.98 16.34
C SER A 59 -1.00 -7.54 17.58
N GLU A 60 -1.71 -8.31 18.40
CA GLU A 60 -1.15 -8.94 19.60
C GLU A 60 -0.02 -9.94 19.26
N LYS A 61 -0.21 -10.77 18.22
CA LYS A 61 0.83 -11.70 17.77
C LYS A 61 2.10 -10.98 17.28
N LEU A 62 1.94 -9.86 16.57
CA LEU A 62 3.07 -9.06 16.10
C LEU A 62 3.83 -8.38 17.24
N LYS A 63 3.13 -7.91 18.29
CA LYS A 63 3.77 -7.39 19.51
C LYS A 63 4.62 -8.46 20.19
N ILE A 64 4.07 -9.66 20.40
CA ILE A 64 4.79 -10.78 21.03
C ILE A 64 6.04 -11.18 20.23
N THR A 65 6.00 -11.03 18.90
CA THR A 65 7.13 -11.40 18.01
C THR A 65 8.23 -10.33 17.96
N GLY A 66 8.12 -9.24 18.74
CA GLY A 66 9.13 -8.19 18.83
C GLY A 66 9.02 -7.12 17.73
N LEU A 67 7.86 -7.04 17.05
CA LEU A 67 7.58 -6.05 16.01
C LEU A 67 6.79 -4.86 16.58
N GLU A 68 7.20 -4.38 17.76
CA GLU A 68 6.55 -3.27 18.49
C GLU A 68 6.51 -1.95 17.69
N SER A 69 7.37 -1.82 16.68
CA SER A 69 7.41 -0.67 15.77
C SER A 69 6.27 -0.62 14.74
N VAL A 70 5.45 -1.68 14.62
CA VAL A 70 4.25 -1.65 13.76
C VAL A 70 3.17 -0.84 14.47
N SER A 71 3.25 0.47 14.33
CA SER A 71 2.36 1.42 14.99
C SER A 71 0.94 1.47 14.40
N LYS A 72 0.73 0.92 13.20
CA LYS A 72 -0.57 0.96 12.52
C LYS A 72 -0.78 -0.20 11.57
N ILE A 73 -1.71 -1.09 11.91
CA ILE A 73 -2.23 -2.14 11.02
C ILE A 73 -3.60 -1.68 10.54
N SER A 74 -3.88 -1.84 9.26
CA SER A 74 -5.17 -1.49 8.67
C SER A 74 -5.48 -2.40 7.49
N TRP A 75 -6.76 -2.67 7.28
CA TRP A 75 -7.21 -3.34 6.07
C TRP A 75 -6.93 -2.49 4.83
N ARG A 76 -6.47 -3.13 3.77
CA ARG A 76 -6.41 -2.53 2.44
C ARG A 76 -7.72 -2.87 1.72
N LYS A 77 -8.56 -1.86 1.51
CA LYS A 77 -9.75 -2.00 0.67
C LYS A 77 -9.34 -2.13 -0.79
N GLY A 78 -10.04 -2.99 -1.52
CA GLY A 78 -9.86 -3.15 -2.98
C GLY A 78 -10.52 -2.01 -3.75
N GLU A 79 -10.90 -2.27 -5.00
CA GLU A 79 -11.74 -1.33 -5.78
C GLU A 79 -13.19 -1.24 -5.25
N GLY A 80 -13.59 -2.16 -4.35
CA GLY A 80 -14.89 -2.15 -3.66
C GLY A 80 -14.79 -1.84 -2.16
N GLU A 81 -15.94 -1.93 -1.47
CA GLU A 81 -16.04 -1.70 -0.02
C GLU A 81 -15.53 -2.89 0.81
N ASP A 82 -15.53 -4.09 0.23
CA ASP A 82 -15.15 -5.33 0.87
C ASP A 82 -13.63 -5.48 1.03
N VAL A 83 -13.23 -6.12 2.14
CA VAL A 83 -11.82 -6.43 2.45
C VAL A 83 -11.48 -7.83 1.99
N PHE A 84 -12.35 -8.79 2.30
CA PHE A 84 -12.16 -10.19 1.93
C PHE A 84 -12.92 -10.50 0.65
N HIS A 85 -12.21 -11.10 -0.29
CA HIS A 85 -12.73 -11.55 -1.57
C HIS A 85 -12.53 -13.06 -1.66
N GLN A 86 -13.51 -13.77 -2.20
CA GLN A 86 -13.37 -15.19 -2.47
C GLN A 86 -12.21 -15.39 -3.46
N GLU A 87 -11.35 -16.36 -3.17
CA GLU A 87 -10.26 -16.70 -4.07
C GLU A 87 -10.85 -17.35 -5.32
N ILE A 88 -10.71 -16.68 -6.47
CA ILE A 88 -11.10 -17.22 -7.77
C ILE A 88 -9.88 -17.99 -8.30
N ASP A 89 -10.01 -19.30 -8.46
CA ASP A 89 -9.02 -20.11 -9.17
C ASP A 89 -9.04 -19.73 -10.65
N ARG A 90 -7.97 -19.07 -11.12
CA ARG A 90 -7.80 -18.64 -12.52
C ARG A 90 -7.44 -19.81 -13.45
N THR A 91 -8.17 -20.91 -13.39
CA THR A 91 -8.13 -21.96 -14.44
C THR A 91 -9.25 -21.83 -15.47
N ALA A 92 -10.14 -20.82 -15.36
CA ALA A 92 -11.14 -20.54 -16.40
C ALA A 92 -11.16 -19.06 -16.79
N SER A 93 -10.51 -18.77 -17.92
CA SER A 93 -10.87 -17.78 -18.95
C SER A 93 -11.26 -16.35 -18.52
N SER A 94 -10.38 -15.39 -18.84
CA SER A 94 -10.83 -14.11 -19.41
C SER A 94 -9.85 -13.67 -20.50
N ASN A 95 -10.28 -13.81 -21.74
CA ASN A 95 -9.67 -13.19 -22.92
C ASN A 95 -9.81 -11.67 -22.82
N ASN A 96 -8.84 -11.00 -22.22
CA ASN A 96 -8.76 -9.55 -22.29
C ASN A 96 -8.01 -9.19 -23.58
N LYS A 97 -8.77 -8.99 -24.66
CA LYS A 97 -8.27 -8.37 -25.89
C LYS A 97 -8.12 -6.87 -25.59
N CYS A 98 -6.88 -6.40 -25.48
CA CYS A 98 -6.59 -4.97 -25.44
C CYS A 98 -6.97 -4.38 -26.80
N ASN A 99 -7.93 -3.46 -26.83
CA ASN A 99 -8.10 -2.58 -27.97
C ASN A 99 -7.31 -1.30 -27.66
N GLU A 100 -6.29 -1.02 -28.47
CA GLU A 100 -5.64 0.29 -28.55
C GLU A 100 -6.54 1.21 -29.40
N GLU A 101 -6.80 2.41 -28.88
CA GLU A 101 -7.33 3.56 -29.65
C GLU A 101 -6.15 4.42 -30.12
#